data_AF-A0A8C2D377-F1
#
_entry.id   AF-A0A8C2D377-F1
#
_cell.length_a   1.000
_cell.length_b   1.000
_cell.length_c   1.000
_cell.angle_alpha   90.00
_cell.angle_beta   90.00
_cell.angle_gamma   90.00
#
_symmetry.space_group_name_H-M   'P 1'
#
loop_
_entity.id
_entity.type
_entity.pdbx_description
1 polymer ?
#
loop_
_entity_poly.entity_id
_entity_poly.type
_entity_poly.pdbx_seq_one_letter_code
_entity_poly.pdbx_strand_id
1 'polypeptide(L)'
;MQTRILLLTLTLILGINMKATGEPLHAQCKVIWLFGIPCQDVYVSLVNQIKAWRGMSGCITVGQRCLYELVSATPVNIVAKHTSRQWTSKEDLNFHLVATEESVCRVMGFSISKAWAKLEDNGITYCTLYNLIEGSGLVDAAGYKQYTNEWICLDYSTANCTIY
;
A
#
# COMPACT_ATOMS: atom_id res chain seq x y z
N MET A 1 -40.12 -57.49 28.91
CA MET A 1 -40.29 -56.23 29.66
C MET A 1 -39.08 -55.36 29.38
N GLN A 2 -39.33 -54.11 28.93
CA GLN A 2 -38.54 -52.86 29.07
C GLN A 2 -36.99 -52.96 29.09
N THR A 3 -36.22 -52.21 28.29
CA THR A 3 -36.26 -50.73 28.15
C THR A 3 -35.58 -50.25 26.86
N ARG A 4 -36.17 -49.21 26.26
CA ARG A 4 -35.57 -48.30 25.27
C ARG A 4 -34.53 -47.38 25.93
N ILE A 5 -33.57 -46.84 25.16
CA ILE A 5 -32.91 -45.50 25.21
C ILE A 5 -31.68 -45.60 24.27
N LEU A 6 -31.72 -45.18 23.00
CA LEU A 6 -31.49 -43.84 22.42
C LEU A 6 -30.05 -43.27 22.58
N LEU A 7 -29.51 -42.77 21.45
CA LEU A 7 -28.41 -41.81 21.21
C LEU A 7 -27.18 -42.41 20.50
N LEU A 8 -27.04 -42.23 19.18
CA LEU A 8 -26.46 -41.05 18.49
C LEU A 8 -25.02 -40.79 18.96
N THR A 9 -24.03 -41.21 18.18
CA THR A 9 -22.93 -40.39 17.64
C THR A 9 -21.80 -41.28 17.11
N LEU A 10 -21.58 -41.28 15.80
CA LEU A 10 -20.23 -41.41 15.25
C LEU A 10 -20.13 -40.49 14.04
N THR A 11 -19.99 -39.20 14.33
CA THR A 11 -19.74 -38.15 13.36
C THR A 11 -18.40 -38.39 12.67
N LEU A 12 -18.46 -38.36 11.34
CA LEU A 12 -17.38 -38.37 10.37
C LEU A 12 -16.30 -37.33 10.72
N ILE A 13 -15.15 -37.77 11.23
CA ILE A 13 -13.97 -36.91 11.37
C ILE A 13 -13.17 -37.03 10.07
N LEU A 14 -13.62 -36.35 9.02
CA LEU A 14 -12.74 -36.05 7.88
C LEU A 14 -11.79 -34.95 8.34
N GLY A 15 -10.62 -35.35 8.81
CA GLY A 15 -9.53 -34.43 9.16
C GLY A 15 -9.08 -33.69 7.92
N ILE A 16 -9.57 -32.45 7.74
CA ILE A 16 -9.07 -31.55 6.72
C ILE A 16 -7.66 -31.14 7.15
N ASN A 17 -6.66 -31.83 6.62
CA ASN A 17 -5.27 -31.39 6.71
C ASN A 17 -5.11 -30.17 5.78
N MET A 18 -5.64 -29.01 6.18
CA MET A 18 -5.24 -27.75 5.58
C MET A 18 -3.81 -27.48 6.02
N LYS A 19 -2.84 -27.94 5.23
CA LYS A 19 -1.51 -27.33 5.22
C LYS A 19 -1.71 -25.92 4.67
N ALA A 20 -2.08 -24.98 5.53
CA ALA A 20 -1.99 -23.56 5.23
C ALA A 20 -0.50 -23.26 5.07
N THR A 21 0.01 -23.32 3.85
CA THR A 21 1.24 -22.60 3.49
C THR A 21 0.85 -21.13 3.46
N GLY A 22 0.64 -20.55 4.64
CA GLY A 22 0.39 -19.11 4.76
C GLY A 22 1.66 -18.40 4.34
N GLU A 23 1.60 -17.66 3.23
CA GLU A 23 2.59 -16.61 3.00
C GLU A 23 2.64 -15.73 4.25
N PRO A 24 3.84 -15.26 4.67
CA PRO A 24 3.95 -14.39 5.83
C PRO A 24 3.00 -13.21 5.66
N LEU A 25 2.21 -12.93 6.70
CA LEU A 25 1.36 -11.74 6.72
C LEU A 25 2.28 -10.52 6.78
N HIS A 26 2.35 -9.81 5.66
CA HIS A 26 3.07 -8.55 5.51
C HIS A 26 2.08 -7.40 5.64
N ALA A 27 2.44 -6.35 6.37
CA ALA A 27 1.73 -5.08 6.31
C ALA A 27 1.70 -4.60 4.86
N GLN A 28 0.51 -4.23 4.40
CA GLN A 28 0.29 -3.78 3.04
C GLN A 28 -0.85 -2.77 2.99
N CYS A 29 -0.77 -1.89 2.01
CA CYS A 29 -1.78 -0.87 1.78
C CYS A 29 -2.05 -0.72 0.29
N LYS A 30 -3.33 -0.58 -0.05
CA LYS A 30 -3.79 -0.20 -1.39
C LYS A 30 -4.61 1.09 -1.32
N VAL A 31 -4.28 2.04 -2.18
CA VAL A 31 -5.01 3.30 -2.27
C VAL A 31 -5.38 3.56 -3.73
N ILE A 32 -6.59 4.05 -3.96
CA ILE A 32 -7.00 4.52 -5.28
C ILE A 32 -7.10 6.04 -5.23
N TRP A 33 -6.46 6.72 -6.17
CA TRP A 33 -6.65 8.15 -6.41
C TRP A 33 -7.32 8.39 -7.76
N LEU A 34 -8.13 9.44 -7.80
CA LEU A 34 -8.61 10.03 -9.04
C LEU A 34 -8.02 11.44 -9.16
N PHE A 35 -7.57 11.78 -10.36
CA PHE A 35 -7.09 13.10 -10.71
C PHE A 35 -7.81 13.54 -11.98
N GLY A 36 -8.39 14.74 -11.97
CA GLY A 36 -8.98 15.40 -13.13
C GLY A 36 -7.92 16.06 -14.04
N ILE A 37 -6.79 15.37 -14.23
CA ILE A 37 -5.72 15.72 -15.16
C ILE A 37 -5.27 14.47 -15.92
N PRO A 38 -4.64 14.61 -17.10
CA PRO A 38 -4.16 13.47 -17.90
C PRO A 38 -3.19 12.57 -17.12
N CYS A 39 -3.26 11.25 -17.37
CA CYS A 39 -2.34 10.31 -16.72
C CYS A 39 -0.87 10.57 -17.05
N GLN A 40 -0.57 11.20 -18.18
CA GLN A 40 0.79 11.58 -18.52
C GLN A 40 1.36 12.58 -17.51
N ASP A 41 0.56 13.56 -17.06
CA ASP A 41 0.99 14.57 -16.10
C ASP A 41 1.17 13.96 -14.71
N VAL A 42 0.26 13.06 -14.32
CA VAL A 42 0.35 12.29 -13.08
C VAL A 42 1.60 11.39 -13.07
N TYR A 43 1.85 10.67 -14.16
CA TYR A 43 3.02 9.83 -14.36
C TYR A 43 4.31 10.63 -14.22
N VAL A 44 4.43 11.76 -14.93
CA VAL A 44 5.61 12.62 -14.88
C VAL A 44 5.83 13.15 -13.47
N SER A 45 4.78 13.60 -12.79
CA SER A 45 4.83 14.13 -11.42
C SER A 45 5.34 13.09 -10.44
N LEU A 46 4.79 11.87 -10.47
CA LEU A 46 5.22 10.77 -9.60
C LEU A 46 6.68 10.35 -9.86
N VAL A 47 7.04 10.13 -11.14
CA VAL A 47 8.40 9.69 -11.49
C VAL A 47 9.44 10.75 -11.12
N ASN A 48 9.13 12.03 -11.33
CA ASN A 48 10.01 13.13 -10.93
C ASN A 48 10.15 13.19 -9.41
N GLN A 49 9.06 12.99 -8.67
CA GLN A 49 9.10 13.03 -7.21
C GLN A 49 9.94 11.88 -6.61
N ILE A 50 9.77 10.67 -7.13
CA ILE A 50 10.58 9.50 -6.73
C ILE A 50 12.07 9.80 -6.96
N LYS A 51 12.42 10.36 -8.12
CA LYS A 51 13.81 10.73 -8.44
C LYS A 51 14.33 11.84 -7.53
N ALA A 52 13.51 12.85 -7.23
CA ALA A 52 13.87 13.97 -6.36
C ALA A 52 14.19 13.51 -4.94
N TRP A 53 13.50 12.48 -4.45
CA TRP A 53 13.70 11.91 -3.11
C TRP A 53 14.59 10.68 -3.08
N ARG A 54 15.45 10.46 -4.08
CA ARG A 54 16.41 9.33 -4.07
C ARG A 54 17.50 9.45 -3.01
N GLY A 55 17.92 10.67 -2.71
CA GLY A 55 19.04 10.94 -1.81
C GLY A 55 18.69 10.84 -0.33
N MET A 56 19.69 11.10 0.51
CA MET A 56 19.55 11.21 1.97
C MET A 56 18.94 12.55 2.41
N SER A 57 18.84 13.51 1.49
CA SER A 57 18.22 14.81 1.74
C SER A 57 16.76 14.59 2.13
N GLY A 58 16.31 15.22 3.21
CA GLY A 58 14.94 15.04 3.72
C GLY A 58 14.72 13.82 4.62
N CYS A 59 15.73 12.96 4.86
CA CYS A 59 15.57 11.81 5.76
C CYS A 59 15.53 12.15 7.26
N ILE A 60 16.10 13.30 7.61
CA ILE A 60 16.13 13.80 9.00
C ILE A 60 14.96 14.76 9.25
N THR A 61 14.23 15.10 8.19
CA THR A 61 13.00 15.90 8.28
C THR A 61 11.77 15.02 8.41
N VAL A 62 10.67 15.65 8.80
CA VAL A 62 9.31 15.12 8.93
C VAL A 62 8.91 14.24 7.72
N GLY A 63 8.43 13.02 7.96
CA GLY A 63 7.73 12.15 6.98
C GLY A 63 8.58 11.27 6.06
N GLN A 64 9.84 10.96 6.42
CA GLN A 64 10.73 10.06 5.64
C GLN A 64 10.76 10.32 4.11
N ARG A 65 10.67 11.60 3.71
CA ARG A 65 10.58 12.06 2.30
C ARG A 65 11.92 11.99 1.58
N CYS A 66 12.49 10.79 1.50
CA CYS A 66 13.83 10.50 1.02
C CYS A 66 14.02 9.00 0.74
N LEU A 67 15.18 8.57 0.25
CA LEU A 67 15.52 7.17 -0.03
C LEU A 67 14.47 6.40 -0.83
N TYR A 68 13.78 7.08 -1.73
CA TYR A 68 12.94 6.45 -2.74
C TYR A 68 13.79 6.00 -3.92
N GLU A 69 13.61 4.77 -4.37
CA GLU A 69 14.34 4.21 -5.50
C GLU A 69 13.37 3.86 -6.62
N LEU A 70 13.56 4.46 -7.80
CA LEU A 70 12.83 4.06 -8.99
C LEU A 70 13.42 2.76 -9.55
N VAL A 71 12.60 1.70 -9.61
CA VAL A 71 13.01 0.40 -10.15
C VAL A 71 12.68 0.31 -11.65
N SER A 72 11.45 0.67 -12.02
CA SER A 72 11.01 0.74 -13.41
C SER A 72 9.85 1.71 -13.57
N ALA A 73 9.68 2.28 -14.76
CA ALA A 73 8.60 3.20 -15.07
C ALA A 73 8.15 3.07 -16.52
N THR A 74 6.85 2.86 -16.70
CA THR A 74 6.12 3.03 -17.95
C THR A 74 4.90 3.92 -17.68
N PRO A 75 4.29 4.55 -18.71
CA PRO A 75 3.13 5.44 -18.50
C PRO A 75 1.95 4.81 -17.76
N VAL A 76 1.85 3.48 -17.74
CA VAL A 76 0.77 2.74 -17.07
C VAL A 76 1.21 2.08 -15.76
N ASN A 77 2.51 1.96 -15.48
CA ASN A 77 3.01 1.23 -14.33
C ASN A 77 4.36 1.78 -13.83
N ILE A 78 4.41 2.16 -12.55
CA ILE A 78 5.63 2.63 -11.88
C ILE A 78 5.95 1.68 -10.74
N VAL A 79 7.17 1.14 -10.71
CA VAL A 79 7.68 0.32 -9.62
C VAL A 79 8.79 1.07 -8.92
N ALA A 80 8.68 1.17 -7.60
CA ALA A 80 9.66 1.85 -6.76
C ALA A 80 9.86 1.10 -5.45
N LYS A 81 10.85 1.55 -4.68
CA LYS A 81 11.09 1.11 -3.31
C LYS A 81 11.28 2.30 -2.40
N HIS A 82 11.03 2.11 -1.13
CA HIS A 82 11.43 3.04 -0.08
C HIS A 82 12.22 2.28 0.98
N THR A 83 13.19 2.95 1.59
CA THR A 83 13.92 2.41 2.73
C THR A 83 13.93 3.44 3.84
N SER A 84 13.23 3.14 4.93
CA SER A 84 13.29 4.00 6.11
C SER A 84 14.66 3.87 6.76
N ARG A 85 15.36 5.00 6.89
CA ARG A 85 16.62 5.08 7.62
C ARG A 85 16.41 4.80 9.11
N GLN A 86 15.34 5.34 9.68
CA GLN A 86 15.10 5.30 11.12
C GLN A 86 14.59 3.93 11.57
N TRP A 87 13.81 3.25 10.72
CA TRP A 87 13.07 2.05 11.11
C TRP A 87 13.59 0.78 10.44
N THR A 88 14.61 0.88 9.59
CA THR A 88 15.18 -0.24 8.79
C THR A 88 14.15 -0.98 7.93
N SER A 89 12.95 -0.42 7.80
CA SER A 89 11.86 -0.98 7.01
C SER A 89 12.12 -0.71 5.53
N LYS A 90 11.61 -1.62 4.71
CA LYS A 90 11.73 -1.57 3.25
C LYS A 90 10.39 -1.89 2.65
N GLU A 91 9.90 -0.98 1.84
CA GLU A 91 8.59 -1.03 1.24
C GLU A 91 8.76 -1.16 -0.27
N ASP A 92 8.13 -2.17 -0.86
CA ASP A 92 7.99 -2.25 -2.31
C ASP A 92 6.72 -1.50 -2.73
N LEU A 93 6.84 -0.62 -3.72
CA LEU A 93 5.77 0.26 -4.18
C LEU A 93 5.43 -0.04 -5.64
N ASN A 94 4.14 -0.02 -5.96
CA ASN A 94 3.64 -0.07 -7.32
C ASN A 94 2.52 0.96 -7.51
N PHE A 95 2.59 1.74 -8.59
CA PHE A 95 1.50 2.59 -9.06
C PHE A 95 1.05 2.13 -10.44
N HIS A 96 -0.23 1.80 -10.56
CA HIS A 96 -0.86 1.47 -11.84
C HIS A 96 -1.80 2.59 -12.28
N LEU A 97 -1.57 3.17 -13.45
CA LEU A 97 -2.28 4.31 -13.98
C LEU A 97 -3.22 3.88 -15.13
N VAL A 98 -4.46 4.37 -15.10
CA VAL A 98 -5.47 4.12 -16.12
C VAL A 98 -6.18 5.42 -16.44
N ALA A 99 -6.16 5.82 -17.71
CA ALA A 99 -7.02 6.89 -18.19
C ALA A 99 -8.46 6.36 -18.22
N THR A 100 -9.34 6.91 -17.39
CA THR A 100 -10.76 6.56 -17.42
C THR A 100 -11.51 7.37 -18.48
N GLU A 101 -11.03 8.59 -18.72
CA GLU A 101 -11.43 9.54 -19.78
C GLU A 101 -10.17 10.31 -20.22
N GLU A 102 -10.23 11.12 -21.29
CA GLU A 102 -9.04 11.86 -21.77
C GLU A 102 -8.42 12.79 -20.71
N SER A 103 -9.24 13.31 -19.79
CA SER A 103 -8.83 14.26 -18.75
C SER A 103 -8.90 13.69 -17.33
N VAL A 104 -9.16 12.39 -17.14
CA VAL A 104 -9.25 11.79 -15.80
C VAL A 104 -8.30 10.61 -15.70
N CYS A 105 -7.35 10.70 -14.77
CA CYS A 105 -6.44 9.63 -14.42
C CYS A 105 -6.87 8.94 -13.13
N ARG A 106 -7.05 7.62 -13.21
CA ARG A 106 -7.18 6.76 -12.04
C ARG A 106 -5.84 6.11 -11.75
N VAL A 107 -5.35 6.26 -10.52
CA VAL A 107 -4.12 5.63 -10.05
C VAL A 107 -4.43 4.66 -8.92
N MET A 108 -3.94 3.44 -9.03
CA MET A 108 -3.93 2.47 -7.93
C MET A 108 -2.51 2.36 -7.39
N GLY A 109 -2.28 2.85 -6.17
CA GLY A 109 -1.05 2.62 -5.42
C GLY A 109 -1.14 1.36 -4.58
N PHE A 110 -0.05 0.62 -4.51
CA PHE A 110 0.13 -0.53 -3.64
C PHE A 110 1.50 -0.46 -2.96
N SER A 111 1.54 -0.68 -1.65
CA SER A 111 2.74 -0.74 -0.84
C SER A 111 2.70 -1.99 0.02
N ILE A 112 3.83 -2.69 0.11
CA ILE A 112 3.98 -3.88 0.95
C ILE A 112 5.32 -3.83 1.68
N SER A 113 5.29 -4.06 2.99
CA SER A 113 6.50 -4.11 3.81
C SER A 113 7.22 -5.44 3.64
N LYS A 114 8.55 -5.41 3.51
CA LYS A 114 9.40 -6.61 3.56
C LYS A 114 9.62 -7.14 4.98
N ALA A 115 9.18 -6.42 6.01
CA ALA A 115 9.23 -6.92 7.38
C ALA A 115 8.36 -8.19 7.49
N TRP A 116 8.91 -9.24 8.08
CA TRP A 116 8.23 -10.53 8.24
C TRP A 116 7.31 -10.51 9.47
N ALA A 117 6.14 -11.13 9.37
CA ALA A 117 5.19 -11.35 10.48
C ALA A 117 4.78 -10.08 11.24
N LYS A 118 4.65 -8.95 10.53
CA LYS A 118 4.18 -7.68 11.10
C LYS A 118 3.00 -7.19 10.28
N LEU A 119 1.78 -7.39 10.81
CA LEU A 119 0.52 -6.97 10.19
C LEU A 119 0.27 -5.47 10.36
N GLU A 120 0.42 -4.98 11.59
CA GLU A 120 0.30 -3.56 11.95
C GLU A 120 1.64 -2.87 11.73
N ASP A 121 1.65 -1.81 10.93
CA ASP A 121 2.85 -1.03 10.65
C ASP A 121 2.72 0.44 11.06
N ASN A 122 1.69 0.79 11.84
CA ASN A 122 1.38 2.17 12.24
C ASN A 122 1.14 3.09 11.03
N GLY A 123 0.64 2.53 9.93
CA GLY A 123 0.33 3.25 8.71
C GLY A 123 1.56 3.55 7.84
N ILE A 124 2.71 2.92 8.09
CA ILE A 124 3.94 3.12 7.29
C ILE A 124 3.66 2.86 5.81
N THR A 125 3.05 1.72 5.46
CA THR A 125 2.77 1.38 4.06
C THR A 125 1.83 2.38 3.39
N TYR A 126 0.88 2.97 4.12
CA TYR A 126 0.06 4.08 3.64
C TYR A 126 0.88 5.36 3.44
N CYS A 127 1.64 5.76 4.46
CA CYS A 127 2.41 7.01 4.41
C CYS A 127 3.48 7.01 3.34
N THR A 128 4.17 5.88 3.13
CA THR A 128 5.15 5.75 2.05
C THR A 128 4.53 6.05 0.67
N LEU A 129 3.26 5.65 0.45
CA LEU A 129 2.53 6.00 -0.77
C LEU A 129 2.07 7.46 -0.77
N TYR A 130 1.41 7.90 0.30
CA TYR A 130 0.81 9.22 0.41
C TYR A 130 1.86 10.34 0.28
N ASN A 131 3.04 10.15 0.87
CA ASN A 131 4.14 11.11 0.80
C ASN A 131 4.53 11.40 -0.65
N LEU A 132 4.52 10.42 -1.57
CA LEU A 132 4.81 10.67 -2.98
C LEU A 132 3.70 11.48 -3.69
N ILE A 133 2.44 11.24 -3.33
CA ILE A 133 1.29 11.98 -3.88
C ILE A 133 1.31 13.43 -3.38
N GLU A 134 1.55 13.63 -2.09
CA GLU A 134 1.66 14.96 -1.49
C GLU A 134 2.90 15.72 -1.98
N GLY A 135 4.07 15.07 -1.95
CA GLY A 135 5.34 15.69 -2.36
C GLY A 135 5.36 16.12 -3.82
N SER A 136 4.65 15.41 -4.69
CA SER A 136 4.51 15.75 -6.11
C SER A 136 3.49 16.86 -6.37
N GLY A 137 2.78 17.35 -5.35
CA GLY A 137 1.71 18.35 -5.48
C GLY A 137 0.40 17.79 -6.04
N LEU A 138 0.29 16.47 -6.21
CA LEU A 138 -0.90 15.83 -6.78
C LEU A 138 -2.13 15.90 -5.84
N VAL A 139 -1.92 16.14 -4.54
CA VAL A 139 -3.01 16.43 -3.59
C VAL A 139 -3.77 17.71 -3.92
N ASP A 140 -3.11 18.66 -4.60
CA ASP A 140 -3.70 19.94 -5.03
C ASP A 140 -4.21 19.90 -6.48
N ALA A 141 -4.05 18.77 -7.17
CA ALA A 141 -4.48 18.63 -8.55
C ALA A 141 -6.01 18.71 -8.67
N ALA A 142 -6.49 19.25 -9.79
CA ALA A 142 -7.91 19.31 -10.09
C ALA A 142 -8.54 17.91 -9.98
N GLY A 143 -9.72 17.81 -9.36
CA GLY A 143 -10.45 16.55 -9.25
C GLY A 143 -9.83 15.50 -8.31
N TYR A 144 -8.82 15.87 -7.49
CA TYR A 144 -8.22 14.97 -6.51
C TYR A 144 -9.27 14.30 -5.62
N LYS A 145 -9.27 12.97 -5.61
CA LYS A 145 -10.04 12.15 -4.66
C LYS A 145 -9.21 10.94 -4.25
N GLN A 146 -9.32 10.54 -3.00
CA GLN A 146 -8.67 9.35 -2.45
C GLN A 146 -9.72 8.34 -1.96
N TYR A 147 -9.46 7.07 -2.21
CA TYR A 147 -10.28 5.94 -1.76
C TYR A 147 -9.41 4.87 -1.12
N THR A 148 -9.56 4.72 0.19
CA THR A 148 -9.06 3.62 1.00
C THR A 148 -9.85 3.57 2.31
N ASN A 149 -9.64 2.56 3.14
CA ASN A 149 -10.20 2.44 4.50
C ASN A 149 -9.35 1.47 5.33
N GLU A 150 -9.69 1.32 6.60
CA GLU A 150 -8.99 0.42 7.56
C GLU A 150 -8.93 -1.05 7.15
N TRP A 151 -9.86 -1.52 6.31
CA TRP A 151 -9.84 -2.90 5.81
C TRP A 151 -8.88 -3.09 4.64
N ILE A 152 -8.54 -2.01 3.93
CA ILE A 152 -7.68 -2.02 2.74
C ILE A 152 -6.25 -1.61 3.11
N CYS A 153 -6.11 -0.63 3.98
CA CYS A 153 -4.87 -0.16 4.57
C CYS A 153 -5.08 -0.13 6.08
N LEU A 154 -4.55 -1.14 6.77
CA LEU A 154 -4.57 -1.17 8.23
C LEU A 154 -3.83 0.05 8.78
N ASP A 155 -4.31 0.62 9.88
CA ASP A 155 -3.78 1.81 10.54
C ASP A 155 -3.90 3.11 9.71
N TYR A 156 -4.68 3.12 8.62
CA TYR A 156 -4.82 4.29 7.75
C TYR A 156 -5.37 5.53 8.50
N SER A 157 -6.40 5.37 9.32
CA SER A 157 -7.07 6.47 10.03
C SER A 157 -6.25 7.02 11.20
N THR A 158 -5.28 6.25 11.68
CA THR A 158 -4.35 6.63 12.76
C THR A 158 -2.95 6.96 12.23
N ALA A 159 -2.72 6.81 10.93
CA ALA A 159 -1.44 7.04 10.28
C ALA A 159 -0.96 8.49 10.47
N ASN A 160 0.30 8.65 10.87
CA ASN A 160 0.94 9.95 10.97
C ASN A 160 2.11 10.05 9.98
N CYS A 161 1.81 10.52 8.77
CA CYS A 161 2.80 10.66 7.68
C CYS A 161 3.75 11.85 7.85
N THR A 162 3.63 12.56 8.97
CA THR A 162 4.66 13.52 9.39
C THR A 162 5.81 12.81 10.12
N ILE A 163 5.60 11.58 10.57
CA ILE A 163 6.65 10.74 11.17
C ILE A 163 7.20 9.74 10.14
N TYR A 164 6.30 9.13 9.36
CA TYR A 164 6.56 8.02 8.45
C TYR A 164 6.48 8.40 6.98
#